data_AF-A0AAW9ECW7-F1
#
_entry.id   AF-A0AAW9ECW7-F1
#
_cell.length_a   1.000
_cell.length_b   1.000
_cell.length_c   1.000
_cell.angle_alpha   90.00
_cell.angle_beta   90.00
_cell.angle_gamma   90.00
#
_symmetry.space_group_name_H-M   'P 1'
#
loop_
_entity.id
_entity.type
_entity.pdbx_description
1 polymer ?
#
loop_
_entity_poly.entity_id
_entity_poly.type
_entity_poly.pdbx_seq_one_letter_code
_entity_poly.pdbx_strand_id
1 'polypeptide(L)'
;RHPWLPEALALRFARTYGSNTEVLLEGITDLAGMGENFGHNLYEAELRYLVKHEWVIELDDAIWRRTKLGMWLNDEQKQRITQW
;
A
#
# COMPACT_ATOMS: atom_id res chain seq x y z
N ARG A 1 8.08 17.12 1.88
CA ARG A 1 7.29 16.53 2.98
C ARG A 1 7.45 15.01 2.87
N HIS A 2 7.64 14.30 3.99
CA HIS A 2 8.04 12.87 4.09
C HIS A 2 9.44 12.50 3.55
N PRO A 3 10.54 13.08 4.09
CA PRO A 3 11.92 12.74 3.66
C PRO A 3 12.32 11.29 3.98
N TRP A 4 11.58 10.63 4.86
CA TRP A 4 11.77 9.25 5.27
C TRP A 4 11.22 8.25 4.24
N LEU A 5 10.41 8.69 3.27
CA LEU A 5 9.78 7.82 2.29
C LEU A 5 10.78 7.47 1.18
N PRO A 6 11.01 6.18 0.88
CA PRO A 6 11.88 5.79 -0.22
C PRO A 6 11.40 6.35 -1.56
N GLU A 7 12.32 6.79 -2.42
CA GLU A 7 12.00 7.43 -3.70
C GLU A 7 11.10 6.57 -4.60
N ALA A 8 11.39 5.27 -4.68
CA ALA A 8 10.58 4.33 -5.46
C ALA A 8 9.13 4.24 -4.96
N LEU A 9 8.92 4.31 -3.64
CA LEU A 9 7.60 4.28 -3.03
C LEU A 9 6.86 5.60 -3.24
N ALA A 10 7.57 6.72 -3.06
CA ALA A 10 7.03 8.06 -3.32
C ALA A 10 6.54 8.20 -4.77
N LEU A 11 7.34 7.73 -5.74
CA LEU A 11 6.98 7.75 -7.15
C LEU A 11 5.77 6.87 -7.44
N ARG A 12 5.68 5.68 -6.81
CA ARG A 12 4.53 4.79 -6.98
C ARG A 12 3.26 5.45 -6.45
N PHE A 13 3.29 5.99 -5.24
CA PHE A 13 2.13 6.65 -4.64
C PHE A 13 1.69 7.88 -5.43
N ALA A 14 2.63 8.68 -5.92
CA ALA A 14 2.31 9.81 -6.79
C ALA A 14 1.60 9.38 -8.09
N ARG A 15 1.95 8.22 -8.66
CA ARG A 15 1.33 7.67 -9.88
C ARG A 15 -0.01 6.98 -9.63
N THR A 16 -0.17 6.33 -8.48
CA THR A 16 -1.38 5.57 -8.15
C THR A 16 -2.45 6.42 -7.47
N TYR A 17 -2.06 7.15 -6.41
CA TYR A 17 -2.98 7.88 -5.53
C TYR A 17 -2.95 9.40 -5.75
N GLY A 18 -1.87 9.92 -6.33
CA GLY A 18 -1.71 11.35 -6.58
C GLY A 18 -1.82 12.15 -5.28
N SER A 19 -2.71 13.14 -5.25
CA SER A 19 -2.95 14.00 -4.07
C SER A 19 -3.42 13.21 -2.83
N ASN A 20 -4.07 12.05 -3.03
CA ASN A 20 -4.56 11.26 -1.91
C ASN A 20 -3.44 10.56 -1.13
N THR A 21 -2.21 10.60 -1.63
CA THR A 21 -1.02 10.16 -0.88
C THR A 21 -0.90 10.87 0.46
N GLU A 22 -1.35 12.13 0.57
CA GLU A 22 -1.35 12.86 1.84
C GLU A 22 -2.30 12.24 2.88
N VAL A 23 -3.45 11.72 2.43
CA VAL A 23 -4.42 11.04 3.29
C VAL A 23 -3.91 9.66 3.70
N LEU A 24 -3.26 8.94 2.78
CA LEU A 24 -2.63 7.65 3.07
C LEU A 24 -1.54 7.78 4.15
N LEU A 25 -0.73 8.83 4.06
CA LEU A 25 0.39 9.09 4.98
C LEU A 25 0.00 9.91 6.22
N GLU A 26 -1.30 10.19 6.41
CA GLU A 26 -1.77 11.03 7.51
C GLU A 26 -1.41 10.37 8.86
N GLY A 27 -0.66 11.09 9.70
CA GLY A 27 -0.19 10.59 10.99
C GLY A 27 1.01 9.65 10.94
N ILE A 28 1.54 9.32 9.76
CA ILE A 28 2.72 8.47 9.60
C ILE A 28 3.97 9.34 9.47
N THR A 29 4.94 9.13 10.36
CA THR A 29 6.17 9.93 10.43
C THR A 29 7.43 9.17 10.03
N ASP A 30 7.35 7.86 9.86
CA ASP A 30 8.46 6.99 9.48
C ASP A 30 7.97 5.71 8.78
N LEU A 31 8.93 4.94 8.24
CA LEU A 31 8.64 3.65 7.60
C LEU A 31 8.05 2.64 8.58
N ALA A 32 8.41 2.70 9.87
CA ALA A 32 7.88 1.79 10.89
C ALA A 32 6.37 2.02 11.12
N GLY A 33 5.92 3.26 11.06
CA GLY A 33 4.51 3.64 11.18
C GLY A 33 3.65 3.18 9.99
N MET A 34 4.25 2.72 8.89
CA MET A 34 3.50 2.11 7.78
C MET A 34 2.95 0.72 8.10
N GLY A 35 3.41 0.10 9.20
CA GLY A 35 3.00 -1.24 9.62
C GLY A 35 3.74 -2.34 8.86
N GLU A 36 3.09 -3.49 8.73
CA GLU A 36 3.70 -4.65 8.08
C GLU A 36 3.98 -4.41 6.60
N ASN A 37 5.13 -4.90 6.11
CA ASN A 37 5.48 -4.91 4.70
C ASN A 37 5.18 -6.28 4.10
N PHE A 38 4.15 -6.36 3.28
CA PHE A 38 3.72 -7.60 2.63
C PHE A 38 4.60 -7.99 1.44
N GLY A 39 5.45 -7.09 0.97
CA GLY A 39 6.33 -7.31 -0.17
C GLY A 39 6.17 -6.26 -1.26
N HIS A 40 7.23 -6.05 -2.05
CA HIS A 40 7.26 -5.06 -3.13
C HIS A 40 6.79 -3.66 -2.69
N ASN A 41 7.17 -3.24 -1.47
CA ASN A 41 6.75 -1.99 -0.85
C ASN A 41 5.23 -1.84 -0.65
N LEU A 42 4.46 -2.93 -0.63
CA LEU A 42 3.07 -2.91 -0.19
C LEU A 42 3.04 -2.93 1.33
N TYR A 43 2.59 -1.83 1.92
CA TYR A 43 2.51 -1.70 3.37
C TYR A 43 1.07 -1.78 3.86
N GLU A 44 0.92 -2.15 5.13
CA GLU A 44 -0.36 -2.19 5.82
C GLU A 44 -1.12 -0.86 5.78
N ALA A 45 -0.43 0.28 5.92
CA ALA A 45 -1.06 1.59 5.80
C ALA A 45 -1.74 1.81 4.43
N GLU A 46 -1.12 1.33 3.35
CA GLU A 46 -1.71 1.40 2.01
C GLU A 46 -2.95 0.51 1.91
N LEU A 47 -2.92 -0.72 2.45
CA LEU A 47 -4.09 -1.59 2.47
C LEU A 47 -5.23 -1.01 3.31
N ARG A 48 -4.95 -0.45 4.49
CA ARG A 48 -5.94 0.24 5.32
C ARG A 48 -6.58 1.41 4.58
N TYR A 49 -5.77 2.19 3.86
CA TYR A 49 -6.27 3.28 3.02
C TYR A 49 -7.20 2.73 1.92
N LEU A 50 -6.79 1.68 1.20
CA LEU A 50 -7.59 1.06 0.14
C LEU A 50 -8.93 0.51 0.65
N VAL A 51 -8.94 -0.15 1.81
CA VAL A 51 -10.18 -0.66 2.44
C VAL A 51 -11.10 0.49 2.84
N LYS A 52 -10.55 1.55 3.45
CA LYS A 52 -11.34 2.66 3.99
C LYS A 52 -11.86 3.63 2.91
N HIS A 53 -11.06 3.89 1.88
CA HIS A 53 -11.34 4.95 0.89
C HIS A 53 -11.66 4.43 -0.51
N GLU A 54 -11.29 3.19 -0.85
CA GLU A 54 -11.45 2.65 -2.21
C GLU A 54 -12.32 1.39 -2.28
N TRP A 55 -13.01 1.05 -1.19
CA TRP A 55 -13.92 -0.10 -1.06
C TRP A 55 -13.29 -1.43 -1.46
N VAL A 56 -12.01 -1.62 -1.14
CA VAL A 56 -11.37 -2.93 -1.27
C VAL A 56 -11.96 -3.87 -0.22
N ILE A 57 -12.57 -4.96 -0.68
CA ILE A 57 -13.13 -6.03 0.17
C ILE A 57 -12.32 -7.31 -0.01
N GLU A 58 -11.88 -7.59 -1.23
CA GLU A 58 -11.09 -8.78 -1.57
C GLU A 58 -9.65 -8.44 -1.92
N LEU A 59 -8.74 -9.41 -1.74
CA LEU A 59 -7.33 -9.29 -2.10
C LEU A 59 -7.18 -8.80 -3.56
N ASP A 60 -7.95 -9.40 -4.46
CA ASP A 60 -7.86 -9.13 -5.90
C ASP A 60 -8.20 -7.68 -6.26
N ASP A 61 -9.06 -7.02 -5.49
CA ASP A 61 -9.36 -5.60 -5.69
C ASP A 61 -8.12 -4.74 -5.42
N ALA A 62 -7.40 -5.02 -4.32
CA ALA A 62 -6.16 -4.32 -3.98
C ALA A 62 -5.05 -4.61 -5.00
N ILE A 63 -4.76 -5.89 -5.24
CA ILE A 63 -3.53 -6.29 -5.94
C ILE A 63 -3.67 -6.29 -7.45
N TRP A 64 -4.86 -6.46 -8.03
CA TRP A 64 -5.07 -6.50 -9.49
C TRP A 64 -5.73 -5.25 -10.05
N ARG A 65 -6.73 -4.69 -9.35
CA ARG A 65 -7.48 -3.53 -9.86
C ARG A 65 -6.81 -2.20 -9.50
N ARG A 66 -6.41 -2.02 -8.24
CA ARG A 66 -5.87 -0.73 -7.75
C ARG A 66 -4.38 -0.56 -7.95
N THR A 67 -3.59 -1.57 -7.58
CA THR A 67 -2.13 -1.40 -7.48
C THR A 67 -1.33 -2.20 -8.50
N LYS A 68 -1.92 -3.26 -9.08
CA LYS A 68 -1.26 -4.23 -9.98
C LYS A 68 -0.05 -4.95 -9.35
N LEU A 69 0.08 -4.92 -8.01
CA LEU A 69 1.14 -5.59 -7.27
C LEU A 69 1.02 -7.11 -7.29
N GLY A 70 -0.12 -7.66 -7.72
CA GLY A 70 -0.33 -9.09 -7.90
C GLY A 70 0.66 -9.75 -8.87
N MET A 71 1.29 -8.98 -9.77
CA MET A 71 2.35 -9.45 -10.66
C MET A 71 3.70 -9.67 -9.97
N TRP A 72 3.93 -9.04 -8.82
CA TRP A 72 5.21 -9.06 -8.10
C TRP A 72 5.14 -9.79 -6.76
N LEU A 73 3.94 -9.94 -6.20
CA LEU A 73 3.72 -10.66 -4.95
C LEU A 73 3.74 -12.18 -5.18
N ASN A 74 4.49 -12.88 -4.34
CA ASN A 74 4.49 -14.34 -4.27
C ASN A 74 3.22 -14.86 -3.59
N ASP A 75 2.93 -16.15 -3.72
CA ASP A 75 1.69 -16.73 -3.18
C ASP A 75 1.65 -16.70 -1.65
N GLU A 76 2.79 -16.85 -0.97
CA GLU A 76 2.88 -16.67 0.50
C GLU A 76 2.51 -15.24 0.92
N GLN A 77 2.94 -14.24 0.15
CA GLN A 77 2.64 -12.83 0.43
C GLN A 77 1.16 -12.53 0.19
N LYS A 78 0.58 -13.08 -0.88
CA LYS A 78 -0.87 -13.01 -1.14
C LYS A 78 -1.67 -13.64 0.00
N GLN A 79 -1.28 -14.82 0.45
CA GLN A 79 -1.92 -15.49 1.60
C GLN A 79 -1.80 -14.66 2.87
N ARG A 80 -0.64 -14.04 3.11
CA ARG A 80 -0.43 -13.18 4.28
C ARG A 80 -1.38 -11.99 4.28
N ILE A 81 -1.59 -11.35 3.12
CA ILE A 81 -2.55 -10.24 2.97
C ILE A 81 -3.98 -10.71 3.19
N THR A 82 -4.36 -11.89 2.69
CA THR A 82 -5.72 -12.44 2.89
C THR A 82 -6.00 -12.80 4.36
N GLN A 83 -4.97 -13.09 5.15
CA GLN A 83 -5.09 -13.42 6.58
C GLN A 83 -5.06 -12.18 7.49
N TRP A 84 -4.61 -11.04 6.98
CA TRP A 84 -4.59 -9.77 7.68
C TRP A 84 -6.00 -9.15 7.69
#